data_AF-A0A2C5Z427-F1
#
_entry.id   AF-A0A2C5Z427-F1
#
_cell.length_a   1.000
_cell.length_b   1.000
_cell.length_c   1.000
_cell.angle_alpha   90.00
_cell.angle_beta   90.00
_cell.angle_gamma   90.00
#
_symmetry.space_group_name_H-M   'P 1'
#
loop_
_entity.id
_entity.type
_entity.pdbx_description
1 polymer ?
#
loop_
_entity_poly.entity_id
_entity_poly.type
_entity_poly.pdbx_seq_one_letter_code
_entity_poly.pdbx_strand_id
1 'polypeptide(L)'
;MVPGAVLVPVGLLVYSWTAESRIHWVGPNVGAAIYAAGTIASFQCVQGYTVGSYSRYAAGAVGVITVLRSLAGFGFPLFAPYMYESLGYGNGGTVLAACAVAIGWPSPALLWLYGAKLRAKSKFSA
;
A
#
# COMPACT_ATOMS: atom_id res chain seq x y z
N MET A 1 -3.95 -6.98 8.00
CA MET A 1 -2.67 -6.37 7.53
C MET A 1 -1.78 -7.40 6.83
N VAL A 2 -1.48 -8.55 7.44
CA VAL A 2 -0.60 -9.57 6.83
C VAL A 2 -1.08 -10.11 5.47
N PRO A 3 -2.37 -10.43 5.25
CA PRO A 3 -2.82 -10.92 3.94
C PRO A 3 -2.69 -9.86 2.85
N GLY A 4 -3.03 -8.60 3.17
CA GLY A 4 -2.91 -7.47 2.24
C GLY A 4 -1.46 -7.13 1.89
N ALA A 5 -0.52 -7.28 2.83
CA ALA A 5 0.90 -7.06 2.60
C ALA A 5 1.52 -8.08 1.63
N VAL A 6 0.94 -9.28 1.50
CA VAL A 6 1.38 -10.31 0.56
C VAL A 6 0.62 -10.21 -0.77
N LEU A 7 -0.68 -9.91 -0.74
CA LEU A 7 -1.52 -9.81 -1.93
C LEU A 7 -1.16 -8.61 -2.81
N VAL A 8 -0.80 -7.47 -2.22
CA VAL A 8 -0.41 -6.25 -2.96
C VAL A 8 0.81 -6.44 -3.86
N PRO A 9 1.96 -6.93 -3.37
CA PRO A 9 3.13 -7.14 -4.22
C PRO A 9 2.92 -8.26 -5.24
N VAL A 10 2.19 -9.33 -4.89
CA VAL A 10 1.86 -10.41 -5.83
C VAL A 10 0.96 -9.89 -6.97
N GLY A 11 -0.06 -9.09 -6.66
CA GLY A 11 -0.93 -8.48 -7.67
C GLY A 11 -0.18 -7.50 -8.58
N LEU A 12 0.76 -6.73 -8.02
CA LEU A 12 1.59 -5.81 -8.80
C LEU A 12 2.55 -6.55 -9.73
N LEU A 13 3.20 -7.61 -9.25
CA LEU A 13 4.09 -8.45 -10.07
C LEU A 13 3.32 -9.11 -11.22
N VAL A 14 2.15 -9.69 -10.93
CA VAL A 14 1.30 -10.30 -11.95
C VAL A 14 0.87 -9.23 -12.97
N TYR A 15 0.39 -8.06 -12.52
CA TYR A 15 -0.02 -6.99 -13.43
C TYR A 15 1.13 -6.54 -14.36
N SER A 16 2.29 -6.28 -13.80
CA SER A 16 3.42 -5.70 -14.52
C SER A 16 4.09 -6.64 -15.51
N TRP A 17 4.27 -7.92 -15.15
CA TRP A 17 4.81 -8.92 -16.08
C TRP A 17 3.83 -9.28 -17.19
N THR A 18 2.53 -9.23 -16.90
CA THR A 18 1.50 -9.45 -17.92
C THR A 18 1.35 -8.25 -18.86
N ALA A 19 1.57 -7.02 -18.35
CA ALA A 19 1.63 -5.82 -19.17
C ALA A 19 2.85 -5.81 -20.10
N GLU A 20 4.03 -6.22 -19.61
CA GLU A 20 5.25 -6.34 -20.41
C GLU A 20 5.12 -7.39 -21.52
N SER A 21 4.55 -8.54 -21.19
CA SER A 21 4.42 -9.67 -22.12
C SER A 21 3.29 -9.48 -23.16
N ARG A 22 2.57 -8.35 -23.12
CA ARG A 22 1.40 -8.02 -23.98
C ARG A 22 0.42 -9.19 -24.15
N ILE A 23 0.22 -9.94 -23.06
CA ILE A 23 -0.62 -11.15 -23.07
C ILE A 23 -2.10 -10.75 -23.09
N HIS A 24 -2.97 -11.70 -23.43
CA HIS A 24 -4.42 -11.54 -23.47
C HIS A 24 -4.94 -10.74 -22.26
N TRP A 25 -5.84 -9.78 -22.52
CA TRP A 25 -6.38 -8.78 -21.58
C TRP A 25 -6.82 -9.33 -20.21
N VAL A 26 -7.15 -10.61 -20.12
CA VAL A 26 -7.53 -11.28 -18.86
C VAL A 26 -6.40 -11.25 -17.84
N GLY A 27 -5.15 -11.44 -18.25
CA GLY A 27 -4.06 -11.58 -17.29
C GLY A 27 -3.74 -10.29 -16.49
N PRO A 28 -3.64 -9.10 -17.12
CA PRO A 28 -3.53 -7.84 -16.38
C PRO A 28 -4.75 -7.59 -15.47
N ASN A 29 -5.95 -7.96 -15.90
CA ASN A 29 -7.16 -7.80 -15.09
C ASN A 29 -7.16 -8.69 -13.83
N VAL A 30 -6.62 -9.91 -13.92
CA VAL A 30 -6.45 -10.77 -12.73
C VAL A 30 -5.43 -10.17 -11.76
N GLY A 31 -4.31 -9.64 -12.25
CA GLY A 31 -3.32 -8.93 -11.43
C GLY A 31 -3.93 -7.70 -10.72
N ALA A 32 -4.73 -6.92 -11.45
CA ALA A 32 -5.44 -5.76 -10.90
C ALA A 32 -6.48 -6.16 -9.84
N ALA A 33 -7.20 -7.26 -10.03
CA ALA A 33 -8.17 -7.78 -9.05
C ALA A 33 -7.49 -8.20 -7.74
N ILE A 34 -6.36 -8.90 -7.83
CA ILE A 34 -5.56 -9.34 -6.67
C ILE A 34 -5.01 -8.11 -5.92
N TYR A 35 -4.47 -7.13 -6.67
CA TYR A 35 -3.99 -5.88 -6.09
C TYR A 35 -5.11 -5.09 -5.38
N ALA A 36 -6.28 -4.97 -6.02
CA ALA A 36 -7.44 -4.28 -5.45
C ALA A 36 -7.93 -4.96 -4.16
N ALA A 37 -8.03 -6.29 -4.15
CA ALA A 37 -8.42 -7.06 -2.97
C ALA A 37 -7.43 -6.84 -1.80
N GLY A 38 -6.12 -6.90 -2.07
CA GLY A 38 -5.09 -6.65 -1.07
C GLY A 38 -5.10 -5.21 -0.52
N THR A 39 -5.37 -4.24 -1.40
CA THR A 39 -5.46 -2.82 -1.05
C THR A 39 -6.66 -2.53 -0.16
N ILE A 40 -7.85 -3.04 -0.50
CA ILE A 40 -9.08 -2.85 0.29
C ILE A 40 -8.92 -3.47 1.69
N ALA A 41 -8.40 -4.70 1.78
CA ALA A 41 -8.18 -5.36 3.07
C ALA A 41 -7.21 -4.57 3.96
N SER A 42 -6.15 -4.01 3.38
CA SER A 42 -5.19 -3.16 4.09
C SER A 42 -5.82 -1.85 4.54
N PHE A 43 -6.64 -1.23 3.68
CA PHE A 43 -7.30 0.05 3.96
C PHE A 43 -8.29 -0.05 5.13
N GLN A 44 -9.06 -1.13 5.19
CA GLN A 44 -9.99 -1.40 6.31
C GLN A 44 -9.22 -1.63 7.62
N CYS A 45 -8.11 -2.37 7.58
CA CYS A 45 -7.27 -2.59 8.76
C CYS A 45 -6.69 -1.28 9.31
N VAL A 46 -6.18 -0.39 8.45
CA VAL A 46 -5.57 0.89 8.87
C VAL A 46 -6.62 1.84 9.43
N GLN A 47 -7.80 1.93 8.82
CA GLN A 47 -8.88 2.75 9.35
C GLN A 47 -9.36 2.24 10.71
N GLY A 48 -9.59 0.94 10.86
CA GLY A 48 -9.98 0.33 12.13
C GLY A 48 -8.94 0.55 13.24
N TYR A 49 -7.65 0.39 12.92
CA TYR A 49 -6.57 0.64 13.86
C TYR A 49 -6.50 2.12 14.29
N THR A 50 -6.65 3.05 13.35
CA THR A 50 -6.60 4.50 13.63
C THR A 50 -7.74 4.93 14.54
N VAL A 51 -8.97 4.49 14.23
CA VAL A 51 -10.15 4.80 15.05
C VAL A 51 -10.04 4.18 16.45
N GLY A 52 -9.57 2.93 16.55
CA GLY A 52 -9.36 2.26 17.83
C GLY A 52 -8.19 2.78 18.66
N SER A 53 -7.23 3.50 18.07
CA SER A 53 -6.06 4.04 18.78
C SER A 53 -6.20 5.50 19.18
N TYR A 54 -7.03 6.26 18.48
CA TYR A 54 -7.22 7.71 18.68
C TYR A 54 -8.70 8.07 18.82
N SER A 55 -9.46 7.40 19.70
CA SER A 55 -10.91 7.62 19.84
C SER A 55 -11.31 9.10 20.03
N ARG A 56 -10.48 9.91 20.71
CA ARG A 56 -10.69 11.35 20.93
C ARG A 56 -10.39 12.23 19.72
N TYR A 57 -9.47 11.82 18.84
CA TYR A 57 -8.99 12.59 17.67
C TYR A 57 -9.10 11.79 16.35
N ALA A 58 -10.01 10.82 16.29
CA ALA A 58 -10.10 9.86 15.19
C ALA A 58 -10.33 10.56 13.84
N ALA A 59 -11.21 11.57 13.81
CA ALA A 59 -11.50 12.34 12.61
C ALA A 59 -10.26 13.06 12.05
N GLY A 60 -9.45 13.66 12.93
CA GLY A 60 -8.21 14.34 12.53
C GLY A 60 -7.14 13.36 12.03
N ALA A 61 -6.97 12.23 12.72
CA ALA A 61 -6.02 11.20 12.33
C ALA A 61 -6.35 10.58 10.96
N VAL A 62 -7.63 10.29 10.70
CA VAL A 62 -8.12 9.83 9.40
C VAL A 62 -7.94 10.91 8.31
N GLY A 63 -8.11 12.19 8.67
CA GLY A 63 -7.83 13.31 7.78
C GLY A 63 -6.37 13.38 7.33
N VAL A 64 -5.41 13.25 8.24
CA VAL A 64 -3.97 13.26 7.92
C VAL A 64 -3.60 12.10 6.98
N ILE A 65 -4.11 10.90 7.26
CA ILE A 65 -3.90 9.73 6.38
C ILE A 65 -4.45 10.00 4.98
N THR A 66 -5.61 10.66 4.89
CA THR A 66 -6.23 11.01 3.61
C THR A 66 -5.40 12.03 2.84
N VAL A 67 -4.87 13.06 3.50
CA VAL A 67 -3.99 14.06 2.88
C VAL A 67 -2.70 13.43 2.36
N LEU A 68 -2.02 12.61 3.17
CA LEU A 68 -0.82 11.89 2.77
C LEU A 68 -1.08 11.01 1.53
N ARG A 69 -2.21 10.31 1.51
CA ARG A 69 -2.63 9.49 0.36
C ARG A 69 -2.89 10.35 -0.88
N SER A 70 -3.55 11.50 -0.74
CA SER A 70 -3.80 12.41 -1.86
C SER A 70 -2.51 13.00 -2.42
N LEU A 71 -1.55 13.36 -1.57
CA LEU A 71 -0.22 13.81 -2.00
C LEU A 71 0.53 12.71 -2.74
N ALA A 72 0.51 11.47 -2.24
CA ALA A 72 1.08 10.33 -2.96
C ALA A 72 0.38 10.10 -4.31
N GLY A 73 -0.95 10.23 -4.37
CA GLY A 73 -1.74 10.13 -5.59
C GLY A 73 -1.48 11.26 -6.59
N PHE A 74 -1.04 12.43 -6.11
CA PHE A 74 -0.59 13.54 -6.96
C PHE A 74 0.86 13.33 -7.46
N GLY A 75 1.74 12.82 -6.60
CA GLY A 75 3.14 12.60 -6.94
C GLY A 75 3.35 11.44 -7.91
N PHE A 76 2.63 10.33 -7.75
CA PHE A 76 2.79 9.12 -8.56
C PHE A 76 2.66 9.35 -10.08
N PRO A 77 1.61 10.04 -10.57
CA PRO A 77 1.47 10.35 -12.00
C PRO A 77 2.61 11.21 -12.56
N LEU A 78 3.30 11.98 -11.72
CA LEU A 78 4.36 12.89 -12.16
C LEU A 78 5.66 12.15 -12.49
N PHE A 79 5.99 11.08 -11.73
CA PHE A 79 7.21 10.30 -11.94
C PHE A 79 6.99 8.96 -12.64
N ALA A 80 5.76 8.41 -12.57
CA ALA A 80 5.43 7.13 -13.19
C ALA A 80 5.77 7.05 -14.69
N PRO A 81 5.43 8.04 -15.55
CA PRO A 81 5.76 7.95 -16.98
C PRO A 81 7.27 7.88 -17.22
N TYR A 82 8.06 8.72 -16.55
CA TYR A 82 9.53 8.68 -16.63
C TYR A 82 10.12 7.36 -16.15
N MET A 83 9.53 6.77 -15.10
CA MET A 83 9.95 5.47 -14.57
C MET A 83 9.64 4.34 -15.56
N TYR A 84 8.45 4.33 -16.17
CA TYR A 84 8.09 3.31 -17.15
C TYR A 84 8.84 3.47 -18.48
N GLU A 85 9.16 4.70 -18.88
CA GLU A 85 9.94 4.99 -20.09
C GLU A 85 11.40 4.53 -19.97
N SER A 86 11.99 4.62 -18.77
CA SER A 86 13.37 4.21 -18.51
C SER A 86 13.53 2.72 -18.16
N LEU A 87 12.54 2.12 -17.46
CA LEU A 87 12.65 0.76 -16.92
C LEU A 87 11.77 -0.28 -17.63
N GLY A 88 10.78 0.14 -18.42
CA GLY A 88 9.76 -0.74 -18.97
C GLY A 88 8.69 -1.15 -17.93
N TYR A 89 7.62 -1.80 -18.39
CA TYR A 89 6.48 -2.18 -17.55
C TYR A 89 6.82 -3.32 -16.58
N GLY A 90 7.65 -4.27 -17.02
CA GLY A 90 8.09 -5.41 -16.23
C GLY A 90 8.99 -4.98 -15.06
N ASN A 91 10.10 -4.31 -15.34
CA ASN A 91 11.04 -3.91 -14.29
C ASN A 91 10.52 -2.73 -13.46
N GLY A 92 9.76 -1.79 -14.04
CA GLY A 92 9.11 -0.72 -13.28
C GLY A 92 8.13 -1.29 -12.25
N GLY A 93 7.41 -2.34 -12.65
CA GLY A 93 6.52 -3.08 -11.78
C GLY A 93 7.18 -3.88 -10.67
N THR A 94 8.29 -4.56 -10.95
CA THR A 94 9.04 -5.30 -9.92
C THR A 94 9.69 -4.38 -8.91
N VAL A 95 10.15 -3.19 -9.31
CA VAL A 95 10.66 -2.17 -8.38
C VAL A 95 9.53 -1.65 -7.47
N LEU A 96 8.35 -1.34 -8.03
CA LEU A 96 7.20 -0.95 -7.22
C LEU A 96 6.74 -2.07 -6.29
N ALA A 97 6.75 -3.31 -6.75
CA ALA A 97 6.43 -4.48 -5.93
C ALA A 97 7.47 -4.68 -4.82
N ALA A 98 8.76 -4.53 -5.13
CA ALA A 98 9.84 -4.62 -4.15
C ALA A 98 9.73 -3.53 -3.07
N CYS A 99 9.41 -2.29 -3.46
CA CYS A 99 9.09 -1.22 -2.52
C CYS A 99 7.84 -1.56 -1.67
N ALA A 100 6.80 -2.13 -2.27
CA ALA A 100 5.61 -2.56 -1.56
C ALA A 100 5.89 -3.70 -0.57
N VAL A 101 6.79 -4.65 -0.90
CA VAL A 101 7.26 -5.68 0.05
C VAL A 101 8.11 -5.06 1.15
N ALA A 102 9.07 -4.22 0.79
CA ALA A 102 10.01 -3.59 1.72
C ALA A 102 9.33 -2.67 2.73
N ILE A 103 8.21 -2.05 2.38
CA ILE A 103 7.43 -1.19 3.29
C ILE A 103 6.26 -1.99 3.92
N GLY A 104 5.59 -2.82 3.12
CA GLY A 104 4.38 -3.54 3.49
C GLY A 104 4.63 -4.70 4.45
N TRP A 105 5.73 -5.45 4.32
CA TRP A 105 6.06 -6.56 5.24
C TRP A 105 6.53 -6.09 6.62
N PRO A 106 7.40 -5.08 6.77
CA PRO A 106 7.80 -4.65 8.10
C PRO A 106 6.71 -3.82 8.80
N SER A 107 5.77 -3.19 8.09
CA SER A 107 4.72 -2.35 8.72
C SER A 107 3.87 -3.06 9.80
N PRO A 108 3.38 -4.31 9.64
CA PRO A 108 2.59 -4.99 10.64
C PRO A 108 3.49 -5.54 11.75
N ALA A 109 4.73 -5.95 11.44
CA ALA A 109 5.70 -6.41 12.42
C ALA A 109 6.15 -5.26 13.33
N LEU A 110 6.42 -4.08 12.78
CA LEU A 110 6.72 -2.85 13.52
C LEU A 110 5.55 -2.41 14.38
N LEU A 111 4.31 -2.44 13.86
CA LEU A 111 3.13 -2.10 14.67
C LEU A 111 2.84 -3.14 15.75
N TRP A 112 3.19 -4.40 15.55
CA TRP A 112 3.01 -5.47 16.56
C TRP A 112 4.07 -5.40 17.67
N LEU A 113 5.33 -5.12 17.34
CA LEU A 113 6.45 -5.02 18.30
C LEU A 113 6.55 -3.63 18.97
N TYR A 114 6.29 -2.55 18.24
CA TYR A 114 6.44 -1.17 18.72
C TYR A 114 5.11 -0.43 18.92
N GLY A 115 3.97 -1.01 18.57
CA GLY A 115 2.66 -0.37 18.75
C GLY A 115 2.36 -0.01 20.20
N ALA A 116 2.77 -0.86 21.16
CA ALA A 116 2.65 -0.56 22.59
C ALA A 116 3.56 0.61 23.03
N LYS A 117 4.78 0.71 22.48
CA LYS A 117 5.72 1.81 22.77
C LYS A 117 5.31 3.13 22.11
N LEU A 118 4.71 3.08 20.90
CA LEU A 118 4.18 4.26 20.20
C LEU A 118 2.89 4.78 20.83
N ARG A 119 2.00 3.89 21.31
CA ARG A 119 0.85 4.26 22.14
C ARG A 119 1.32 4.89 23.46
N ALA A 120 2.25 4.26 24.18
CA ALA A 120 2.77 4.80 25.44
C ALA A 120 3.45 6.19 25.33
N LYS A 121 3.90 6.59 24.14
CA LYS A 121 4.55 7.90 23.91
C LYS A 121 3.57 8.99 23.44
N SER A 122 2.33 8.67 23.12
CA SER A 122 1.33 9.63 22.63
C SER A 122 0.46 10.12 23.79
N LYS A 123 0.54 11.42 24.12
CA LYS A 123 -0.31 12.09 25.14
C LYS A 123 -1.83 12.03 24.84
N PHE A 124 -2.23 11.48 23.69
CA PHE A 124 -3.60 11.44 23.19
C PHE A 124 -4.12 10.04 22.82
N SER A 125 -3.33 8.97 23.00
CA SER A 125 -3.88 7.61 22.88
C SER A 125 -4.47 7.18 24.21
N ALA A 126 -5.70 6.68 24.18
CA ALA A 126 -6.35 6.06 25.33
C ALA A 126 -5.66 4.74 25.72
#